data_AF-A0A0K9GRB7-F1
#
_entry.id   AF-A0A0K9GRB7-F1
#
_cell.length_a   1.000
_cell.length_b   1.000
_cell.length_c   1.000
_cell.angle_alpha   90.00
_cell.angle_beta   90.00
_cell.angle_gamma   90.00
#
_symmetry.space_group_name_H-M   'P 1'
#
loop_
_entity.id
_entity.type
_entity.pdbx_description
1 polymer ?
#
loop_
_entity_poly.entity_id
_entity_poly.type
_entity_poly.pdbx_seq_one_letter_code
_entity_poly.pdbx_strand_id
1 'polypeptide(L)' 'MKLPNLDDMTDAEAIDWCRKEMAKRARELSIDTPYGHSLLEWKKRLNKRLEENPKKETEQLSMF' A
#
# COMPACT_ATOMS: atom_id res chain seq x y z
N MET A 1 9.01 -9.11 10.85
CA MET A 1 7.61 -8.65 10.68
C MET A 1 7.06 -9.29 9.41
N LYS A 2 5.82 -9.78 9.42
CA LYS A 2 5.16 -10.34 8.24
C LYS A 2 4.27 -9.25 7.63
N LEU A 3 4.24 -9.19 6.30
CA LEU A 3 3.31 -8.32 5.58
C LEU A 3 1.89 -8.94 5.68
N PRO A 4 0.84 -8.12 5.84
CA PRO A 4 -0.53 -8.61 5.83
C PRO A 4 -0.88 -9.17 4.45
N ASN A 5 -1.83 -10.11 4.42
CA ASN A 5 -2.39 -10.56 3.16
C ASN A 5 -3.35 -9.48 2.62
N LEU A 6 -3.24 -9.15 1.33
CA LEU A 6 -4.08 -8.13 0.71
C LEU A 6 -5.56 -8.57 0.68
N ASP A 7 -5.82 -9.85 0.44
CA ASP A 7 -7.19 -10.39 0.36
C ASP A 7 -7.96 -10.30 1.68
N ASP A 8 -7.26 -10.19 2.81
CA ASP A 8 -7.86 -10.05 4.14
C ASP A 8 -8.21 -8.58 4.48
N MET A 9 -7.97 -7.64 3.56
CA MET A 9 -8.15 -6.21 3.78
C MET A 9 -9.03 -5.56 2.71
N THR A 10 -9.81 -4.56 3.10
CA THR A 10 -10.45 -3.65 2.13
C THR A 10 -9.40 -2.75 1.47
N ASP A 11 -9.74 -2.20 0.30
CA ASP A 11 -8.83 -1.30 -0.44
C ASP A 11 -8.40 -0.10 0.42
N ALA A 12 -9.34 0.49 1.18
CA ALA A 12 -9.09 1.62 2.06
C ALA A 12 -8.13 1.26 3.22
N GLU A 13 -8.34 0.09 3.85
CA GLU A 13 -7.46 -0.39 4.93
C GLU A 13 -6.06 -0.71 4.39
N ALA A 14 -5.97 -1.33 3.22
CA ALA A 14 -4.70 -1.67 2.58
C ALA A 14 -3.91 -0.40 2.22
N ILE A 15 -4.56 0.62 1.67
CA ILE A 15 -3.94 1.92 1.37
C ILE A 15 -3.43 2.60 2.65
N ASP A 16 -4.28 2.71 3.68
CA ASP A 16 -3.91 3.36 4.95
C ASP A 16 -2.74 2.65 5.63
N TRP A 17 -2.79 1.32 5.70
CA TRP A 17 -1.71 0.51 6.25
C TRP A 17 -0.40 0.71 5.48
N CYS A 18 -0.45 0.62 4.15
CA CYS A 18 0.72 0.80 3.29
C CYS A 18 1.37 2.17 3.48
N ARG A 19 0.56 3.22 3.56
CA ARG A 19 1.02 4.60 3.76
C ARG A 19 1.73 4.74 5.10
N LYS A 20 1.13 4.22 6.18
CA LYS A 20 1.71 4.27 7.54
C LYS A 20 3.03 3.51 7.61
N GLU A 21 3.07 2.31 7.03
CA GLU A 21 4.26 1.45 7.07
C GLU A 21 5.39 2.04 6.23
N MET A 22 5.13 2.54 5.02
CA MET A 22 6.12 3.24 4.20
C MET A 22 6.68 4.49 4.90
N ALA A 23 5.82 5.29 5.54
CA ALA A 23 6.24 6.47 6.30
C ALA A 23 7.08 6.11 7.54
N LYS A 24 6.83 4.94 8.15
CA LYS A 24 7.69 4.41 9.22
C LYS A 24 9.06 4.03 8.68
N ARG A 25 9.13 3.28 7.56
CA ARG A 25 10.40 2.85 6.96
C ARG A 25 11.23 4.00 6.41
N ALA A 26 10.60 5.02 5.85
CA ALA A 26 11.30 6.24 5.43
C ALA A 26 11.96 6.95 6.62
N ARG A 27 11.26 7.06 7.76
CA ARG A 27 11.82 7.64 9.00
C ARG A 27 12.95 6.81 9.58
N GLU A 28 12.86 5.49 9.49
CA GLU A 28 13.88 4.54 9.96
C GLU A 28 15.04 4.36 8.96
N LEU A 29 15.02 5.02 7.78
CA LEU A 29 15.96 4.82 6.67
C LEU A 29 16.10 3.34 6.26
N SER A 30 15.03 2.55 6.42
CA SER A 30 15.04 1.09 6.28
C SER A 30 14.35 0.59 5.00
N ILE A 31 14.27 1.45 3.97
CA ILE A 31 13.66 1.12 2.68
C ILE A 31 14.48 0.07 1.91
N ASP A 32 15.81 0.14 1.93
CA ASP A 32 16.72 -0.83 1.27
C ASP A 32 16.94 -2.13 2.07
N THR A 33 16.06 -2.42 3.03
CA THR A 33 16.09 -3.69 3.75
C THR A 33 15.28 -4.76 3.00
N PRO A 34 15.53 -6.06 3.25
CA PRO A 34 14.69 -7.13 2.69
C PRO A 34 13.19 -6.94 2.97
N TYR A 35 12.86 -6.36 4.14
CA TYR A 35 11.49 -6.00 4.48
C TYR A 35 10.97 -4.83 3.64
N GLY A 36 11.77 -3.77 3.46
CA GLY A 36 11.41 -2.63 2.61
C GLY A 36 11.19 -3.03 1.15
N HIS A 37 12.03 -3.90 0.58
CA HIS A 37 11.79 -4.49 -0.74
C HIS A 37 10.48 -5.28 -0.79
N SER A 38 10.21 -6.10 0.24
CA SER A 38 8.95 -6.84 0.33
C SER A 38 7.74 -5.91 0.40
N LEU A 39 7.85 -4.78 1.11
CA LEU A 39 6.81 -3.75 1.22
C LEU A 39 6.57 -3.04 -0.13
N LEU A 40 7.62 -2.80 -0.92
CA LEU A 40 7.49 -2.25 -2.27
C LEU A 40 6.76 -3.21 -3.20
N GLU A 41 7.07 -4.51 -3.16
CA GLU A 41 6.35 -5.53 -3.93
C GLU A 41 4.89 -5.66 -3.48
N TRP A 42 4.63 -5.55 -2.19
CA TRP A 42 3.28 -5.53 -1.64
C TRP A 42 2.49 -4.32 -2.17
N LYS A 43 3.10 -3.13 -2.20
CA LYS A 43 2.49 -1.92 -2.77
C LYS A 43 2.15 -2.09 -4.25
N LYS A 44 3.02 -2.73 -5.04
CA LYS A 44 2.73 -3.02 -6.46
C LYS A 44 1.49 -3.90 -6.62
N ARG A 45 1.32 -4.92 -5.76
CA ARG A 45 0.14 -5.78 -5.77
C ARG A 45 -1.13 -5.03 -5.39
N LEU A 46 -1.07 -4.14 -4.39
CA LEU A 46 -2.17 -3.26 -4.05
C LEU A 46 -2.56 -2.37 -5.24
N ASN A 47 -1.60 -1.70 -5.86
CA ASN A 47 -1.85 -0.86 -7.03
C ASN A 47 -2.53 -1.64 -8.16
N LYS A 48 -2.02 -2.83 -8.50
CA LYS A 48 -2.63 -3.68 -9.51
C LYS A 48 -4.09 -4.02 -9.18
N ARG A 49 -4.37 -4.38 -7.93
CA ARG A 49 -5.74 -4.66 -7.46
C ARG A 49 -6.66 -3.44 -7.60
N LEU A 50 -6.17 -2.24 -7.32
CA LEU A 50 -6.92 -0.99 -7.49
C LEU A 50 -7.18 -0.69 -8.98
N GLU A 51 -6.18 -0.89 -9.84
CA GLU A 51 -6.31 -0.74 -11.30
C GLU A 51 -7.31 -1.73 -11.91
N GLU A 52 -7.37 -2.96 -11.41
CA GLU A 52 -8.34 -3.98 -11.84
C GLU A 52 -9.77 -3.71 -11.33
N ASN A 53 -9.94 -2.76 -10.39
CA ASN A 53 -11.23 -2.40 -9.82
C ASN A 53 -11.52 -0.88 -9.92
N PRO A 54 -11.62 -0.31 -11.15
CA PRO A 54 -11.72 1.13 -11.37
C PRO A 54 -13.04 1.77 -10.90
N LYS A 55 -13.97 0.99 -10.32
CA LYS A 55 -15.31 1.45 -9.91
C LYS A 55 -15.36 2.30 -8.63
N LYS A 56 -14.22 2.63 -8.00
CA LYS A 56 -14.22 3.39 -6.74
C LYS A 56 -13.29 4.60 -6.65
N GLU A 57 -12.42 4.86 -7.64
CA GLU A 57 -11.42 5.94 -7.52
C GLU A 57 -11.80 7.28 -8.18
N THR A 58 -12.93 7.36 -8.90
CA THR A 58 -13.33 8.63 -9.56
C THR A 58 -13.95 9.67 -8.61
N GLU A 59 -14.22 9.34 -7.34
CA GLU A 59 -14.85 10.27 -6.40
C GLU A 59 -13.89 10.91 -5.37
N GLN A 60 -12.62 10.46 -5.27
CA GLN A 60 -11.69 10.98 -4.24
C GLN A 60 -10.55 11.85 -4.77
N LEU A 61 -10.36 11.95 -6.09
CA LEU A 61 -9.28 12.77 -6.69
C LEU A 61 -9.76 14.12 -7.26
N SER A 62 -11.01 14.52 -7.02
CA SER A 62 -11.56 15.83 -7.44
C SER A 62 -11.46 16.95 -6.41
N MET A 63 -10.75 16.75 -5.29
CA MET A 63 -10.49 17.81 -4.29
C MET A 63 -9.01 17.93 -3.95
N PHE A 64 -8.18 18.27 -4.94
CA PHE A 64 -6.97 19.07 -4.74
C PHE A 64 -6.73 19.94 -5.98
#